data_AF-A0A961IID3-F1
#
_entry.id   AF-A0A961IID3-F1
#
_cell.length_a   1.000
_cell.length_b   1.000
_cell.length_c   1.000
_cell.angle_alpha   90.00
_cell.angle_beta   90.00
_cell.angle_gamma   90.00
#
_symmetry.space_group_name_H-M   'P 1'
#
loop_
_entity.id
_entity.type
_entity.pdbx_description
1 polymer ?
#
loop_
_entity_poly.entity_id
_entity_poly.type
_entity_poly.pdbx_seq_one_letter_code
_entity_poly.pdbx_strand_id
1 'polypeptide(L)'
;MKQLIWDLPTRIFHWALAVCVLAAYGIAQLVSHHSPWFYAHIFFGIMAGWLVFWRVIWGFTGSRYARWGALYFRPGETIAYFRSIIQGNGRYYAGHNPGSALAIIGMLVLIVGTVASGLLIGITGNEAFEELHEILPNLLLIVIGLHIVGVLLATYMHKEAYTLSMFNGRKSGGEVESISSSRRWMGTFLLVYLLAGGAYFAQGIDAATGTLNLSGTGITIPLGESEEEEHEGAEDEEGEEDEHGDNGGMMGAESNAPNQQQSNDNDRDDDDDDDDDDDDD
;
A
#
# COMPACT_ATOMS: atom_id res chain seq x y z
N MET A 1 -14.80 -11.52 -37.78
CA MET A 1 -15.09 -10.10 -37.50
C MET A 1 -14.58 -9.74 -36.10
N LYS A 2 -14.15 -8.50 -35.84
CA LYS A 2 -13.68 -8.07 -34.51
C LYS A 2 -14.87 -7.75 -33.61
N GLN A 3 -14.95 -8.35 -32.43
CA GLN A 3 -16.03 -8.15 -31.47
C GLN A 3 -15.58 -7.30 -30.28
N LEU A 4 -16.42 -6.37 -29.83
CA LEU A 4 -16.15 -5.53 -28.66
C LEU A 4 -16.44 -6.34 -27.39
N ILE A 5 -15.43 -6.53 -26.55
CA ILE A 5 -15.50 -7.29 -25.30
C ILE A 5 -15.34 -6.36 -24.09
N TRP A 6 -14.32 -5.49 -24.12
CA TRP A 6 -14.02 -4.61 -22.99
C TRP A 6 -14.53 -3.19 -23.26
N ASP A 7 -15.29 -2.66 -22.29
CA ASP A 7 -15.71 -1.27 -22.31
C ASP A 7 -14.52 -0.31 -22.04
N LEU A 8 -14.69 0.98 -22.33
CA LEU A 8 -13.64 1.97 -22.10
C LEU A 8 -13.30 2.16 -20.61
N PRO A 9 -14.28 2.27 -19.68
CA PRO A 9 -13.98 2.40 -18.24
C PRO A 9 -13.11 1.27 -17.70
N THR A 10 -13.39 0.02 -18.07
CA THR A 10 -12.62 -1.15 -17.61
C THR A 10 -11.16 -1.07 -18.06
N ARG A 11 -10.91 -0.58 -19.27
CA ARG A 11 -9.55 -0.45 -19.80
C ARG A 11 -8.79 0.70 -19.14
N ILE A 12 -9.42 1.86 -18.98
CA ILE A 12 -8.82 2.99 -18.26
C ILE A 12 -8.48 2.56 -16.83
N PHE A 13 -9.43 1.94 -16.12
CA PHE A 13 -9.21 1.40 -14.79
C PHE A 13 -8.02 0.44 -14.74
N HIS A 14 -7.97 -0.55 -15.65
CA HIS A 14 -6.90 -1.55 -15.67
C HIS A 14 -5.51 -0.92 -15.81
N TRP A 15 -5.32 -0.05 -16.80
CA TRP A 15 -4.02 0.57 -17.05
C TRP A 15 -3.65 1.60 -15.98
N ALA A 16 -4.61 2.39 -15.50
CA ALA A 16 -4.37 3.32 -14.40
C ALA A 16 -3.98 2.57 -13.11
N LEU A 17 -4.66 1.47 -12.79
CA LEU A 17 -4.34 0.65 -11.61
C LEU A 17 -2.97 0.01 -11.75
N ALA A 18 -2.63 -0.54 -12.93
CA ALA A 18 -1.31 -1.11 -13.18
C ALA A 18 -0.19 -0.06 -12.98
N VAL A 19 -0.38 1.16 -13.48
CA VAL A 19 0.57 2.26 -13.26
C VAL A 19 0.67 2.61 -11.78
N CYS A 20 -0.45 2.76 -11.06
CA CYS A 20 -0.45 3.08 -9.63
C CYS A 20 0.29 2.01 -8.81
N VAL A 21 -0.01 0.73 -9.03
CA VAL A 21 0.63 -0.37 -8.30
C VAL A 21 2.13 -0.43 -8.58
N LEU A 22 2.54 -0.37 -9.87
CA LEU A 22 3.95 -0.45 -10.23
C LEU A 22 4.74 0.78 -9.76
N ALA A 23 4.15 1.98 -9.84
CA ALA A 23 4.78 3.19 -9.36
C ALA A 23 4.90 3.18 -7.83
N ALA A 24 3.82 2.87 -7.09
CA ALA A 24 3.86 2.80 -5.63
C ALA A 24 4.89 1.77 -5.15
N TYR A 25 4.90 0.57 -5.72
CA TYR A 25 5.88 -0.47 -5.37
C TYR A 25 7.30 -0.05 -5.74
N GLY A 26 7.51 0.48 -6.95
CA GLY A 26 8.83 0.91 -7.41
C GLY A 26 9.41 2.02 -6.53
N ILE A 27 8.58 3.00 -6.14
CA ILE A 27 9.01 4.08 -5.25
C ILE A 27 9.38 3.51 -3.88
N ALA A 28 8.57 2.61 -3.30
CA ALA A 28 8.88 1.98 -2.01
C ALA A 28 10.22 1.23 -2.01
N GLN A 29 10.65 0.69 -3.16
CA GLN A 29 11.91 -0.06 -3.28
C GLN A 29 13.12 0.82 -3.61
N LEU A 30 12.91 1.98 -4.25
CA LEU A 30 13.97 2.79 -4.83
C LEU A 30 14.20 4.12 -4.09
N VAL A 31 13.25 4.53 -3.23
CA VAL A 31 13.25 5.83 -2.57
C VAL A 31 13.14 5.59 -1.06
N SER A 32 14.04 6.21 -0.29
CA SER A 32 13.98 6.17 1.18
C SER A 32 12.68 6.80 1.70
N HIS A 33 12.16 6.30 2.80
CA HIS A 33 10.95 6.84 3.44
C HIS A 33 11.16 8.25 4.02
N HIS A 34 12.39 8.65 4.32
CA HIS A 34 12.75 10.03 4.68
C HIS A 34 12.92 10.96 3.46
N SER A 35 12.84 10.43 2.23
CA SER A 35 12.99 11.27 1.05
C SER A 35 11.77 12.16 0.85
N PRO A 36 11.95 13.43 0.47
CA PRO A 36 10.85 14.31 0.08
C PRO A 36 10.09 13.83 -1.17
N TRP A 37 10.55 12.76 -1.84
CA TRP A 37 9.84 12.13 -2.95
C TRP A 37 8.93 10.97 -2.52
N PHE A 38 9.00 10.55 -1.25
CA PHE A 38 8.25 9.39 -0.76
C PHE A 38 6.73 9.62 -0.76
N TYR A 39 6.26 10.87 -0.70
CA TYR A 39 4.82 11.18 -0.88
C TYR A 39 4.25 10.59 -2.18
N ALA A 40 5.07 10.38 -3.23
CA ALA A 40 4.62 9.78 -4.47
C ALA A 40 4.17 8.32 -4.26
N HIS A 41 4.82 7.57 -3.36
CA HIS A 41 4.36 6.23 -2.96
C HIS A 41 2.95 6.30 -2.37
N ILE A 42 2.75 7.21 -1.41
CA ILE A 42 1.46 7.42 -0.73
C ILE A 42 0.39 7.85 -1.74
N PHE A 43 0.71 8.79 -2.63
CA PHE A 43 -0.18 9.24 -3.71
C PHE A 43 -0.66 8.09 -4.59
N PHE A 44 0.26 7.28 -5.13
CA PHE A 44 -0.12 6.17 -6.00
C PHE A 44 -0.87 5.07 -5.23
N GLY A 45 -0.56 4.84 -3.95
CA GLY A 45 -1.31 3.94 -3.07
C GLY A 45 -2.76 4.39 -2.87
N ILE A 46 -2.97 5.67 -2.51
CA ILE A 46 -4.32 6.23 -2.34
C ILE A 46 -5.09 6.23 -3.67
N MET A 47 -4.44 6.59 -4.78
CA MET A 47 -5.06 6.52 -6.11
C MET A 47 -5.43 5.10 -6.53
N ALA A 48 -4.64 4.08 -6.15
CA ALA A 48 -5.01 2.68 -6.34
C ALA A 48 -6.29 2.32 -5.55
N GLY A 49 -6.39 2.75 -4.29
CA GLY A 49 -7.61 2.61 -3.48
C GLY A 49 -8.82 3.30 -4.12
N TRP A 50 -8.64 4.54 -4.59
CA TRP A 50 -9.66 5.34 -5.27
C TRP A 50 -10.18 4.65 -6.55
N LEU A 51 -9.28 4.05 -7.34
CA LEU A 51 -9.61 3.24 -8.51
C LEU A 51 -10.37 1.97 -8.12
N VAL A 52 -9.95 1.27 -7.06
CA VAL A 52 -10.63 0.06 -6.59
C VAL A 52 -12.04 0.38 -6.10
N PHE A 53 -12.26 1.49 -5.41
CA PHE A 53 -13.59 1.96 -5.04
C PHE A 53 -14.49 2.13 -6.27
N TRP A 54 -14.00 2.82 -7.31
CA TRP A 54 -14.70 2.92 -8.59
C TRP A 54 -15.01 1.55 -9.18
N ARG A 55 -14.02 0.63 -9.18
CA ARG A 55 -14.20 -0.72 -9.71
C ARG A 55 -15.29 -1.48 -8.99
N VAL A 56 -15.42 -1.30 -7.67
CA VAL A 56 -16.46 -1.96 -6.89
C VAL A 56 -17.85 -1.53 -7.37
N ILE A 57 -18.05 -0.22 -7.53
CA ILE A 57 -19.29 0.36 -8.07
C ILE A 57 -19.54 -0.12 -9.51
N TRP A 58 -18.50 -0.11 -10.34
CA TRP A 58 -18.57 -0.54 -11.74
C TRP A 58 -18.87 -2.04 -11.87
N GLY A 59 -18.50 -2.86 -10.89
CA GLY A 59 -18.84 -4.29 -10.83
C GLY A 59 -20.34 -4.56 -10.70
N PHE A 60 -21.15 -3.59 -10.27
CA PHE A 60 -22.61 -3.74 -10.22
C PHE A 60 -23.28 -3.15 -11.46
N THR A 61 -22.83 -1.98 -11.92
CA THR A 61 -23.52 -1.18 -12.96
C THR A 61 -22.89 -1.31 -14.35
N GLY A 62 -21.71 -1.90 -14.44
CA GLY A 62 -20.87 -2.00 -15.64
C GLY A 62 -21.43 -2.84 -16.78
N SER A 63 -20.64 -2.97 -17.84
CA SER A 63 -20.99 -3.83 -18.98
C SER A 63 -20.93 -5.31 -18.60
N ARG A 64 -21.44 -6.19 -19.47
CA ARG A 64 -21.57 -7.64 -19.24
C ARG A 64 -20.35 -8.26 -18.55
N TYR A 65 -19.16 -8.01 -19.10
CA TYR A 65 -17.91 -8.62 -18.62
C TYR A 65 -17.25 -7.88 -17.46
N ALA A 66 -17.72 -6.66 -17.13
CA ALA A 66 -17.21 -5.91 -15.97
C ALA A 66 -17.91 -6.31 -14.66
N ARG A 67 -19.10 -6.94 -14.75
CA ARG A 67 -19.93 -7.23 -13.58
C ARG A 67 -19.39 -8.37 -12.72
N TRP A 68 -19.69 -8.33 -11.43
CA TRP A 68 -19.33 -9.39 -10.47
C TRP A 68 -19.84 -10.77 -10.87
N GLY A 69 -21.05 -10.85 -11.45
CA GLY A 69 -21.60 -12.11 -11.94
C GLY A 69 -20.77 -12.75 -13.06
N ALA A 70 -19.99 -11.97 -13.82
CA ALA A 70 -19.08 -12.50 -14.84
C ALA A 70 -17.77 -13.06 -14.27
N LEU A 71 -17.50 -12.82 -12.98
CA LEU A 71 -16.36 -13.35 -12.24
C LEU A 71 -16.75 -14.55 -11.36
N TYR A 72 -18.03 -14.89 -11.28
CA TYR A 72 -18.50 -16.02 -10.49
C TYR A 72 -18.37 -17.31 -11.29
N PHE A 73 -17.52 -18.22 -10.80
CA PHE A 73 -17.36 -19.58 -11.32
C PHE A 73 -17.49 -20.58 -10.17
N ARG A 74 -18.12 -21.73 -10.43
CA ARG A 74 -18.27 -22.77 -9.41
C ARG A 74 -16.90 -23.42 -9.15
N PRO A 75 -16.59 -23.86 -7.92
CA PRO A 75 -15.30 -24.49 -7.62
C PRO A 75 -14.94 -25.65 -8.56
N GLY A 76 -15.93 -26.48 -8.93
CA GLY A 76 -15.74 -27.57 -9.88
C GLY A 76 -15.40 -27.11 -11.31
N GLU A 77 -15.93 -25.98 -11.76
CA GLU A 77 -15.62 -25.40 -13.07
C GLU A 77 -14.18 -24.86 -13.10
N THR A 78 -13.75 -24.23 -12.00
CA THR A 78 -12.39 -23.73 -11.86
C THR A 78 -11.37 -24.87 -11.85
N ILE A 79 -11.62 -25.93 -11.10
CA ILE A 79 -10.76 -27.14 -11.10
C ILE A 79 -10.72 -27.77 -12.50
N ALA A 80 -11.88 -27.93 -13.14
CA ALA A 80 -11.97 -28.49 -14.48
C ALA A 80 -11.22 -27.61 -15.51
N TYR A 81 -11.26 -26.29 -15.36
CA TYR A 81 -10.54 -25.36 -16.21
C TYR A 81 -9.02 -25.55 -16.11
N PHE A 82 -8.46 -25.56 -14.90
CA PHE A 82 -7.02 -25.80 -14.72
C PHE A 82 -6.60 -27.18 -15.24
N ARG A 83 -7.42 -28.21 -15.01
CA ARG A 83 -7.17 -29.54 -15.56
C ARG A 83 -7.17 -29.55 -17.09
N SER A 84 -8.06 -28.78 -17.73
CA SER A 84 -8.12 -28.65 -19.19
C SER A 84 -6.91 -27.94 -19.78
N ILE A 85 -6.32 -26.97 -19.06
CA ILE A 85 -5.08 -26.30 -19.48
C ILE A 85 -3.92 -27.30 -19.48
N ILE A 86 -3.78 -28.08 -18.40
CA ILE A 86 -2.72 -29.10 -18.27
C ILE A 86 -2.83 -30.15 -19.38
N GLN A 87 -4.05 -30.48 -19.79
CA GLN A 87 -4.33 -31.44 -20.87
C GLN A 87 -4.20 -30.84 -22.28
N GLY A 88 -3.86 -29.55 -22.42
CA GLY A 88 -3.77 -28.87 -23.72
C GLY A 88 -5.12 -28.56 -24.38
N ASN A 89 -6.24 -28.89 -23.73
CA ASN A 89 -7.61 -28.71 -24.22
C ASN A 89 -8.28 -27.47 -23.60
N GLY A 90 -7.52 -26.38 -23.44
CA GLY A 90 -8.00 -25.16 -22.79
C GLY A 90 -9.28 -24.63 -23.45
N ARG A 91 -10.38 -24.59 -22.70
CA ARG A 91 -11.64 -24.04 -23.20
C ARG A 91 -11.50 -22.55 -23.49
N TYR A 92 -12.09 -22.10 -24.60
CA TYR A 92 -12.11 -20.69 -24.97
C TYR A 92 -13.17 -19.93 -24.17
N TYR A 93 -12.79 -18.77 -23.62
CA TYR A 93 -13.67 -17.84 -22.93
C TYR A 93 -13.50 -16.43 -23.53
N ALA A 94 -14.61 -15.79 -23.91
CA ALA A 94 -14.55 -14.46 -24.51
C ALA A 94 -14.21 -13.35 -23.51
N GLY A 95 -14.83 -13.38 -22.33
CA GLY A 95 -14.54 -12.46 -21.24
C GLY A 95 -13.46 -13.02 -20.32
N HIS A 96 -13.86 -13.29 -19.09
CA HIS A 96 -13.02 -13.93 -18.08
C HIS A 96 -13.12 -15.45 -18.17
N ASN A 97 -12.00 -16.12 -17.98
CA ASN A 97 -11.95 -17.54 -17.65
C ASN A 97 -11.83 -17.71 -16.12
N PRO A 98 -12.07 -18.92 -15.56
CA PRO A 98 -12.02 -19.14 -14.11
C PRO A 98 -10.69 -18.74 -13.46
N GLY A 99 -9.55 -18.97 -14.12
CA GLY A 99 -8.24 -18.56 -13.60
C GLY A 99 -8.08 -17.04 -13.52
N SER A 100 -8.50 -16.32 -14.56
CA SER A 100 -8.47 -14.86 -14.59
C SER A 100 -9.43 -14.23 -13.59
N ALA A 101 -10.56 -14.89 -13.30
CA ALA A 101 -11.50 -14.42 -12.29
C ALA A 101 -10.92 -14.53 -10.88
N LEU A 102 -10.26 -15.66 -10.56
CA LEU A 102 -9.52 -15.80 -9.30
C LEU A 102 -8.41 -14.75 -9.18
N ALA A 103 -7.64 -14.53 -10.24
CA ALA A 103 -6.58 -13.52 -10.24
C ALA A 103 -7.14 -12.11 -9.98
N ILE A 104 -8.25 -11.73 -10.62
CA ILE A 104 -8.90 -10.43 -10.42
C ILE A 104 -9.37 -10.28 -8.96
N ILE A 105 -10.06 -11.27 -8.41
CA ILE A 105 -10.55 -11.21 -7.02
C ILE A 105 -9.37 -11.14 -6.06
N GLY A 106 -8.36 -12.00 -6.23
CA GLY A 106 -7.16 -12.02 -5.40
C GLY A 106 -6.42 -10.68 -5.44
N MET A 107 -6.19 -10.12 -6.62
CA MET A 107 -5.55 -8.81 -6.76
C MET A 107 -6.37 -7.69 -6.10
N LEU A 108 -7.70 -7.67 -6.27
CA LEU A 108 -8.54 -6.65 -5.63
C LEU A 108 -8.49 -6.75 -4.11
N VAL A 109 -8.56 -7.95 -3.54
CA VAL A 109 -8.47 -8.17 -2.09
C VAL A 109 -7.10 -7.73 -1.57
N LEU A 110 -6.01 -8.15 -2.23
CA LEU A 110 -4.66 -7.77 -1.83
C LEU A 110 -4.44 -6.26 -1.90
N ILE A 111 -4.90 -5.60 -2.96
CA ILE A 111 -4.79 -4.13 -3.10
C ILE A 111 -5.58 -3.41 -2.01
N VAL A 112 -6.81 -3.85 -1.69
CA VAL A 112 -7.58 -3.28 -0.58
C VAL A 112 -6.82 -3.45 0.74
N GLY A 113 -6.28 -4.65 0.99
CA GLY A 113 -5.48 -4.92 2.17
C GLY A 113 -4.24 -4.01 2.26
N THR A 114 -3.46 -3.88 1.18
CA THR A 114 -2.27 -3.03 1.12
C THR A 114 -2.62 -1.57 1.36
N VAL A 115 -3.66 -1.04 0.71
CA VAL A 115 -4.08 0.36 0.91
C VAL A 115 -4.58 0.57 2.33
N ALA A 116 -5.38 -0.36 2.87
CA ALA A 116 -5.89 -0.27 4.22
C ALA A 116 -4.78 -0.32 5.27
N SER A 117 -3.82 -1.25 5.15
CA SER A 117 -2.69 -1.32 6.07
C SER A 117 -1.83 -0.07 5.99
N GLY A 118 -1.58 0.47 4.79
CA GLY A 118 -0.82 1.71 4.60
C GLY A 118 -1.47 2.93 5.27
N LEU A 119 -2.79 3.06 5.14
CA LEU A 119 -3.54 4.11 5.85
C LEU A 119 -3.50 3.91 7.36
N LEU A 120 -3.59 2.66 7.83
CA LEU A 120 -3.56 2.36 9.26
C LEU A 120 -2.21 2.66 9.90
N ILE A 121 -1.08 2.45 9.20
CA ILE A 121 0.24 2.91 9.65
C ILE A 121 0.19 4.41 9.94
N GLY A 122 -0.29 5.22 8.99
CA GLY A 122 -0.38 6.67 9.17
C GLY A 122 -1.34 7.13 10.27
N ILE A 123 -2.34 6.32 10.63
CA ILE A 123 -3.33 6.65 11.67
C ILE A 123 -2.88 6.20 13.05
N THR A 124 -2.25 5.01 13.14
CA THR A 124 -2.01 4.33 14.42
C THR A 124 -0.53 4.18 14.78
N GLY A 125 0.38 4.32 13.81
CA GLY A 125 1.82 4.06 14.01
C GLY A 125 2.13 2.64 14.48
N ASN A 126 1.32 1.65 14.08
CA ASN A 126 1.43 0.29 14.62
C ASN A 126 2.25 -0.60 13.68
N GLU A 127 3.34 -1.15 14.20
CA GLU A 127 4.28 -2.03 13.49
C GLU A 127 3.62 -3.23 12.81
N ALA A 128 2.53 -3.78 13.38
CA ALA A 128 1.82 -4.91 12.77
C ALA A 128 1.20 -4.53 11.41
N PHE A 129 0.82 -3.27 11.21
CA PHE A 129 0.33 -2.80 9.92
C PHE A 129 1.48 -2.51 8.95
N GLU A 130 2.68 -2.19 9.42
CA GLU A 130 3.89 -2.06 8.61
C GLU A 130 4.28 -3.41 8.01
N GLU A 131 4.38 -4.44 8.84
CA GLU A 131 4.66 -5.81 8.39
C GLU A 131 3.61 -6.28 7.37
N LEU A 132 2.32 -6.02 7.65
CA LEU A 132 1.24 -6.36 6.73
C LEU A 132 1.35 -5.56 5.41
N HIS A 133 1.70 -4.28 5.47
CA HIS A 133 1.89 -3.43 4.29
C HIS A 133 3.11 -3.83 3.46
N GLU A 134 4.11 -4.48 4.05
CA GLU A 134 5.25 -5.05 3.33
C GLU A 134 4.89 -6.40 2.67
N ILE A 135 4.19 -7.29 3.39
CA ILE A 135 3.87 -8.65 2.90
C ILE A 135 2.86 -8.62 1.75
N LEU A 136 1.78 -7.84 1.88
CA LEU A 136 0.68 -7.84 0.92
C LEU A 136 1.07 -7.47 -0.52
N PRO A 137 1.85 -6.39 -0.80
CA PRO A 137 2.26 -6.05 -2.15
C PRO A 137 3.22 -7.09 -2.76
N ASN A 138 4.04 -7.77 -1.95
CA ASN A 138 4.86 -8.89 -2.42
C ASN A 138 3.99 -10.06 -2.91
N LEU A 139 2.96 -10.43 -2.13
CA LEU A 139 1.96 -11.42 -2.57
C LEU A 139 1.19 -10.94 -3.81
N LEU A 140 0.86 -9.65 -3.89
CA LEU A 140 0.20 -9.05 -5.05
C LEU A 140 1.06 -9.20 -6.31
N LEU A 141 2.37 -8.95 -6.24
CA LEU A 141 3.28 -9.14 -7.37
C LEU A 141 3.35 -10.58 -7.84
N ILE A 142 3.31 -11.56 -6.93
CA ILE A 142 3.22 -12.98 -7.30
C ILE A 142 1.93 -13.23 -8.11
N VAL A 143 0.79 -12.73 -7.65
CA VAL A 143 -0.49 -12.89 -8.36
C VAL A 143 -0.49 -12.14 -9.71
N ILE A 144 0.11 -10.96 -9.79
CA ILE A 144 0.31 -10.22 -11.04
C ILE A 144 1.20 -11.02 -12.01
N GLY A 145 2.28 -11.62 -11.52
CA GLY A 145 3.14 -12.50 -12.31
C GLY A 145 2.38 -13.69 -12.88
N LEU A 146 1.60 -14.39 -12.03
CA LEU A 146 0.72 -15.48 -12.46
C LEU A 146 -0.34 -15.03 -13.48
N HIS A 147 -0.89 -13.82 -13.29
CA HIS A 147 -1.83 -13.22 -14.24
C HIS A 147 -1.19 -13.01 -15.61
N ILE A 148 0.02 -12.43 -15.66
CA ILE A 148 0.76 -12.19 -16.91
C ILE A 148 1.10 -13.52 -17.59
N VAL A 149 1.60 -14.51 -16.84
CA VAL A 149 1.86 -15.86 -17.37
C VAL A 149 0.58 -16.47 -17.95
N GLY A 150 -0.56 -16.36 -17.27
CA GLY A 150 -1.86 -16.81 -17.76
C GLY A 150 -2.26 -16.13 -19.08
N VAL A 151 -2.03 -14.82 -19.21
CA VAL A 151 -2.29 -14.06 -20.45
C VAL A 151 -1.38 -14.52 -21.58
N LEU A 152 -0.09 -14.79 -21.31
CA LEU A 152 0.87 -15.29 -22.29
C LEU A 152 0.51 -16.70 -22.75
N LEU A 153 0.17 -17.61 -21.83
CA LEU A 153 -0.29 -18.96 -22.14
C LEU A 153 -1.57 -18.94 -22.98
N ALA A 154 -2.56 -18.12 -22.63
CA ALA A 154 -3.79 -17.97 -23.41
C ALA A 154 -3.49 -17.41 -24.81
N THR A 155 -2.59 -16.43 -24.91
CA THR A 155 -2.14 -15.86 -26.20
C THR A 155 -1.50 -16.93 -27.07
N TYR A 156 -0.66 -17.79 -26.50
CA TYR A 156 -0.02 -18.89 -27.20
C TYR A 156 -1.01 -19.98 -27.63
N MET A 157 -1.87 -20.44 -26.71
CA MET A 157 -2.84 -21.52 -26.97
C MET A 157 -3.92 -21.13 -27.97
N HIS A 158 -4.44 -19.91 -27.86
CA HIS A 158 -5.57 -19.46 -28.69
C HIS A 158 -5.13 -18.65 -29.91
N LYS A 159 -3.84 -18.34 -30.04
CA LYS A 159 -3.28 -17.53 -31.13
C LYS A 159 -3.99 -16.18 -31.30
N GLU A 160 -4.46 -15.62 -30.19
CA GLU A 160 -5.14 -14.33 -30.11
C GLU A 160 -4.34 -13.36 -29.24
N ALA A 161 -4.26 -12.09 -29.65
CA ALA A 161 -3.57 -11.08 -28.86
C ALA A 161 -4.44 -10.55 -27.71
N TYR A 162 -4.40 -11.23 -26.56
CA TYR A 162 -5.17 -10.83 -25.37
C TYR A 162 -4.75 -9.46 -24.82
N THR A 163 -3.46 -9.13 -24.86
CA THR A 163 -2.93 -7.82 -24.44
C THR A 163 -3.47 -6.68 -25.32
N LEU A 164 -3.46 -6.85 -26.64
CA LEU A 164 -4.04 -5.90 -27.58
C LEU A 164 -5.54 -5.71 -27.34
N SER A 165 -6.25 -6.74 -26.90
CA SER A 165 -7.68 -6.62 -26.55
C SER A 165 -7.92 -5.68 -25.38
N MET A 166 -7.00 -5.57 -24.42
CA MET A 166 -7.11 -4.59 -23.33
C MET A 166 -6.80 -3.15 -23.76
N PHE A 167 -6.11 -2.96 -24.88
CA PHE A 167 -5.90 -1.63 -25.43
C PHE A 167 -7.09 -1.21 -26.31
N ASN A 168 -7.41 -2.01 -27.33
CA ASN A 168 -8.43 -1.65 -28.33
C ASN A 168 -9.86 -2.10 -27.96
N GLY A 169 -10.02 -2.91 -26.92
CA GLY A 169 -11.30 -3.40 -26.40
C GLY A 169 -11.91 -4.57 -27.19
N ARG A 170 -11.24 -5.01 -28.26
CA ARG A 170 -11.79 -5.92 -29.26
C ARG A 170 -10.98 -7.22 -29.34
N LYS A 171 -11.67 -8.34 -29.53
CA LYS A 171 -11.07 -9.65 -29.84
C LYS A 171 -11.43 -10.10 -31.25
N SER A 172 -10.57 -10.93 -31.84
CA SER A 172 -10.73 -11.46 -33.20
C SER A 172 -10.87 -12.97 -33.13
N GLY A 173 -12.09 -13.50 -33.04
CA GLY A 173 -12.30 -14.95 -32.99
C GLY A 173 -13.52 -15.35 -32.15
N GLY A 174 -14.34 -16.25 -32.72
CA GLY A 174 -15.54 -16.81 -32.10
C GLY A 174 -16.84 -16.05 -32.40
N GLU A 175 -17.93 -16.78 -32.61
CA GLU A 175 -19.29 -16.26 -32.47
C GLU A 175 -19.56 -16.01 -30.99
N VAL A 176 -19.11 -14.87 -30.47
CA VAL A 176 -19.33 -14.55 -29.06
C VAL A 176 -20.20 -13.32 -28.88
N GLU A 177 -20.87 -13.23 -27.74
CA GLU A 177 -21.75 -12.11 -27.41
C GLU A 177 -20.92 -10.85 -27.10
N SER A 178 -20.76 -9.99 -28.10
CA SER A 178 -20.15 -8.68 -27.91
C SER A 178 -21.00 -7.76 -27.03
N ILE A 179 -20.37 -6.80 -26.37
CA ILE A 179 -21.09 -5.71 -25.71
C ILE A 179 -21.61 -4.70 -26.76
N SER A 180 -22.78 -4.11 -26.52
CA SER A 180 -23.43 -3.19 -27.46
C SER A 180 -22.75 -1.83 -27.57
N SER A 181 -22.00 -1.40 -26.56
CA SER A 181 -21.32 -0.10 -26.54
C SER A 181 -20.10 -0.12 -25.62
N SER A 182 -19.08 0.66 -25.99
CA SER A 182 -17.89 0.89 -25.16
C SER A 182 -18.14 1.85 -23.99
N ARG A 183 -19.35 2.43 -23.89
CA ARG A 183 -19.77 3.36 -22.82
C ARG A 183 -18.79 4.53 -22.61
N ARG A 184 -18.40 5.20 -23.71
CA ARG A 184 -17.35 6.24 -23.71
C ARG A 184 -17.57 7.36 -22.70
N TRP A 185 -18.81 7.83 -22.54
CA TRP A 185 -19.19 8.85 -21.54
C TRP A 185 -18.79 8.44 -20.12
N MET A 186 -18.93 7.17 -19.78
CA MET A 186 -18.54 6.66 -18.48
C MET A 186 -17.01 6.52 -18.33
N GLY A 187 -16.30 6.37 -19.46
CA GLY A 187 -14.84 6.46 -19.48
C GLY A 187 -14.36 7.88 -19.21
N THR A 188 -15.03 8.87 -19.81
CA THR A 188 -14.79 10.29 -19.51
C THR A 188 -15.10 10.60 -18.04
N PHE A 189 -16.20 10.07 -17.50
CA PHE A 189 -16.53 10.23 -16.09
C PHE A 189 -15.45 9.65 -15.18
N LEU A 190 -14.93 8.46 -15.48
CA LEU A 190 -13.81 7.88 -14.73
C LEU A 190 -12.56 8.78 -14.78
N LEU A 191 -12.23 9.38 -15.92
CA LEU A 191 -11.10 10.31 -15.99
C LEU A 191 -11.31 11.54 -15.09
N VAL A 192 -12.51 12.12 -15.11
CA VAL A 192 -12.86 13.23 -14.20
C VAL A 192 -12.79 12.78 -12.74
N TYR A 193 -13.26 11.58 -12.42
CA TYR A 193 -13.16 11.01 -11.08
C TYR A 193 -11.71 10.82 -10.61
N LEU A 194 -10.78 10.44 -11.51
CA LEU A 194 -9.36 10.34 -11.19
C LEU A 194 -8.72 11.70 -10.98
N LEU A 195 -9.05 12.68 -11.82
CA LEU A 195 -8.58 14.06 -11.66
C LEU A 195 -9.09 14.66 -10.35
N ALA A 196 -10.36 14.40 -9.99
CA ALA A 196 -10.93 14.83 -8.73
C ALA A 196 -10.22 14.19 -7.52
N GLY A 197 -9.93 12.89 -7.57
CA GLY A 197 -9.16 12.20 -6.52
C GLY A 197 -7.75 12.77 -6.37
N GLY A 198 -7.05 13.01 -7.50
CA GLY A 198 -5.72 13.61 -7.48
C GLY A 198 -5.71 15.06 -6.99
N ALA A 199 -6.72 15.86 -7.37
CA ALA A 199 -6.88 17.22 -6.86
C ALA A 199 -7.20 17.24 -5.36
N TYR A 200 -8.06 16.32 -4.89
CA TYR A 200 -8.37 16.17 -3.47
C TYR A 200 -7.11 15.80 -2.66
N PHE A 201 -6.30 14.87 -3.16
CA PHE A 201 -5.00 14.55 -2.53
C PHE A 201 -4.09 15.78 -2.49
N ALA A 202 -3.92 16.48 -3.61
CA ALA A 202 -3.04 17.65 -3.70
C ALA A 202 -3.48 18.80 -2.78
N GLN A 203 -4.78 18.99 -2.59
CA GLN A 203 -5.32 19.98 -1.63
C GLN A 203 -5.10 19.57 -0.17
N GLY A 204 -4.95 18.27 0.10
CA GLY A 204 -4.68 17.76 1.43
C GLY A 204 -3.22 17.90 1.85
N ILE A 205 -2.29 18.16 0.92
CA ILE A 205 -0.87 18.33 1.24
C ILE A 205 -0.68 19.67 1.94
N ASP A 206 -0.16 19.62 3.17
CA ASP A 206 0.37 20.78 3.86
C ASP A 206 1.90 20.79 3.71
N ALA A 207 2.39 21.69 2.87
CA ALA A 207 3.81 21.84 2.60
C ALA A 207 4.60 22.41 3.78
N ALA A 208 3.94 23.08 4.74
CA ALA A 208 4.62 23.65 5.91
C ALA A 208 4.90 22.59 6.97
N THR A 209 4.00 21.61 7.13
CA THR A 209 4.12 20.55 8.14
C THR A 209 4.60 19.23 7.55
N GLY A 210 4.70 19.11 6.23
CA GLY A 210 5.04 17.84 5.58
C GLY A 210 3.98 16.77 5.80
N THR A 211 2.71 17.16 6.00
CA THR A 211 1.62 16.22 6.30
C THR A 211 0.56 16.19 5.20
N LEU A 212 -0.14 15.07 5.11
CA LEU A 212 -1.33 14.90 4.29
C LEU A 212 -2.56 14.90 5.19
N ASN A 213 -3.35 15.96 5.07
CA ASN A 213 -4.65 16.11 5.68
C ASN A 213 -5.73 15.60 4.74
N LEU A 214 -6.31 14.45 5.06
CA LEU A 214 -7.47 13.92 4.35
C LEU A 214 -8.71 14.73 4.74
N SER A 215 -8.90 15.84 4.03
CA SER A 215 -9.96 16.82 4.30
C SER A 215 -11.34 16.17 4.46
N GLY A 216 -11.94 16.27 5.64
CA GLY A 216 -13.24 15.68 5.96
C GLY A 216 -13.20 14.35 6.73
N THR A 217 -12.02 13.75 6.96
CA THR A 217 -11.87 12.58 7.85
C THR A 217 -11.18 12.90 9.18
N GLY A 218 -10.50 14.04 9.27
CA GLY A 218 -9.70 14.41 10.45
C GLY A 218 -8.41 13.61 10.60
N ILE A 219 -8.03 12.85 9.57
CA ILE A 219 -6.81 12.03 9.55
C ILE A 219 -5.67 12.84 8.94
N THR A 220 -4.54 12.89 9.64
CA THR A 220 -3.29 13.52 9.21
C THR A 220 -2.21 12.45 9.12
N ILE A 221 -1.58 12.32 7.95
CA ILE A 221 -0.53 11.32 7.69
C ILE A 221 0.79 12.05 7.40
N PRO A 222 1.90 11.74 8.09
CA PRO A 222 3.20 12.31 7.77
C PRO A 222 3.67 11.85 6.38
N LEU A 223 4.17 12.76 5.55
CA LEU A 223 4.66 12.48 4.19
C LEU A 223 6.17 12.22 4.12
N GLY A 224 6.86 12.39 5.25
CA GLY A 224 8.28 12.19 5.47
C GLY A 224 8.72 13.00 6.69
N GLU A 225 9.65 12.47 7.49
CA GLU A 225 10.31 13.25 8.53
C GLU A 225 11.30 14.21 7.85
N SER A 226 11.18 15.51 8.09
CA SER A 226 12.24 16.46 7.75
C SER A 226 13.47 16.13 8.60
N GLU A 227 14.67 16.10 8.01
CA GLU A 227 15.97 15.92 8.70
C GLU A 227 16.34 17.06 9.68
N GLU A 228 15.36 17.77 10.24
CA GLU A 228 15.56 18.81 11.24
C GLU A 228 15.13 18.26 12.60
N GLU A 229 15.92 17.34 13.17
CA GLU A 229 16.06 17.09 14.64
C GLU A 229 16.96 15.88 14.97
N GLU A 230 18.10 15.69 14.28
CA GLU A 230 19.16 14.74 14.72
C GLU A 230 20.53 15.41 14.93
N HIS A 231 20.55 16.72 15.18
CA HIS A 231 21.78 17.45 15.49
C HIS A 231 21.70 18.31 16.77
N GLU A 232 21.18 17.76 17.86
CA GLU A 232 21.51 18.24 19.22
C GLU A 232 21.63 17.04 20.16
N GLY A 233 22.86 16.64 20.49
CA GLY A 233 23.09 15.51 21.40
C GLY A 233 24.48 14.85 21.32
N ALA A 234 25.43 15.43 20.61
CA ALA A 234 26.83 15.01 20.67
C ALA A 234 27.73 16.23 20.87
N GLU A 235 27.58 16.89 22.01
CA GLU A 235 28.62 17.76 22.58
C GLU A 235 29.20 17.06 23.82
N ASP A 236 30.46 16.66 23.68
CA ASP A 236 31.54 16.85 24.64
C ASP A 236 31.43 16.19 26.04
N GLU A 237 31.99 14.99 26.14
CA GLU A 237 32.87 14.69 27.28
C GLU A 237 34.26 14.28 26.76
N GLU A 238 35.09 15.29 26.48
CA GLU A 238 36.54 15.13 26.53
C GLU A 238 36.98 15.13 28.00
N GLY A 239 37.55 14.01 28.43
CA GLY A 239 38.31 13.88 29.67
C GLY A 239 39.52 12.99 29.39
N GLU A 240 40.63 13.62 29.03
CA GLU A 240 41.96 13.03 28.90
C GLU A 240 42.42 12.37 30.22
N GLU A 241 43.16 11.26 30.13
CA GLU A 241 44.52 11.10 30.68
C GLU A 241 44.97 9.61 30.66
N ASP A 242 45.78 9.31 29.65
CA ASP A 242 47.13 8.72 29.71
C ASP A 242 47.53 7.48 30.55
N GLU A 243 48.20 6.60 29.79
CA GLU A 243 49.41 5.82 30.10
C GLU A 243 49.40 4.46 30.84
N HIS A 244 49.83 3.46 30.05
CA HIS A 244 50.79 2.38 30.34
C HIS A 244 50.46 1.26 31.34
N GLY A 245 50.60 0.00 30.85
CA GLY A 245 51.13 -1.09 31.68
C GLY A 245 50.59 -2.49 31.41
N ASP A 246 51.28 -3.23 30.55
CA ASP A 246 51.28 -4.70 30.49
C ASP A 246 51.62 -5.33 31.86
N ASN A 247 50.81 -6.26 32.38
CA ASN A 247 51.27 -7.60 32.85
C ASN A 247 50.11 -8.48 33.36
N GLY A 248 50.18 -9.77 33.04
CA GLY A 248 49.33 -10.81 33.66
C GLY A 248 49.77 -11.17 35.08
N GLY A 249 48.88 -11.80 35.86
CA GLY A 249 49.25 -12.33 37.17
C GLY A 249 48.10 -12.79 38.06
N MET A 250 47.95 -14.11 38.09
CA MET A 250 47.24 -14.97 39.04
C MET A 250 47.16 -14.56 40.54
N MET A 251 46.11 -15.12 41.19
CA MET A 251 45.99 -15.59 42.59
C MET A 251 45.58 -14.62 43.72
N GLY A 252 44.48 -14.98 44.40
CA GLY A 252 44.57 -15.47 45.78
C GLY A 252 43.99 -14.62 46.93
N ALA A 253 42.92 -15.16 47.54
CA ALA A 253 42.64 -15.25 48.98
C ALA A 253 42.25 -14.02 49.85
N GLU A 254 41.03 -14.17 50.40
CA GLU A 254 40.62 -14.09 51.83
C GLU A 254 40.64 -12.78 52.66
N SER A 255 39.42 -12.46 53.14
CA SER A 255 39.03 -12.05 54.50
C SER A 255 39.47 -10.68 55.05
N ASN A 256 38.51 -9.82 55.43
CA ASN A 256 37.93 -9.74 56.79
C ASN A 256 36.87 -8.60 56.85
N ALA A 257 35.76 -8.83 57.54
CA ALA A 257 34.68 -7.86 57.82
C ALA A 257 35.01 -6.99 59.07
N PRO A 258 34.12 -6.15 59.67
CA PRO A 258 32.75 -5.76 59.32
C PRO A 258 32.44 -4.25 59.49
N ASN A 259 31.17 -3.86 59.27
CA ASN A 259 30.29 -3.15 60.23
C ASN A 259 29.52 -1.90 59.71
N GLN A 260 28.22 -1.92 60.00
CA GLN A 260 27.26 -0.84 60.29
C GLN A 260 26.29 -0.33 59.19
N GLN A 261 25.05 -0.80 59.38
CA GLN A 261 23.78 -0.13 59.13
C GLN A 261 23.69 1.28 59.73
N GLN A 262 23.08 2.20 58.99
CA GLN A 262 22.17 3.27 59.47
C GLN A 262 21.34 3.68 58.24
N SER A 263 20.13 3.14 58.03
CA SER A 263 18.83 3.59 58.57
C SER A 263 18.45 5.01 58.16
N ASN A 264 17.46 5.08 57.26
CA ASN A 264 16.59 6.21 56.95
C ASN A 264 16.16 6.98 58.19
N ASP A 265 15.99 8.30 58.04
CA ASP A 265 14.85 9.01 58.60
C ASP A 265 14.38 10.12 57.66
N ASN A 266 13.07 10.12 57.44
CA ASN A 266 12.24 11.16 56.83
C ASN A 266 12.16 12.39 57.75
N ASP A 267 11.93 13.57 57.17
CA ASP A 267 10.84 14.52 57.51
C ASP A 267 11.04 15.79 56.64
N ARG A 268 10.08 16.15 55.78
CA ARG A 268 8.97 17.11 56.00
C ARG A 268 9.45 18.53 56.34
N ASP A 269 8.87 19.63 55.89
CA ASP A 269 7.78 20.03 54.99
C ASP A 269 7.91 21.59 54.92
N ASP A 270 7.10 22.24 54.08
CA ASP A 270 6.62 23.63 54.12
C ASP A 270 7.54 24.72 53.51
N ASP A 271 7.19 25.27 52.33
CA ASP A 271 6.14 26.29 52.04
C ASP A 271 6.64 27.69 52.49
N ASP A 272 6.44 28.81 51.80
CA ASP A 272 5.88 29.17 50.51
C ASP A 272 6.32 30.62 50.26
N ASP A 273 6.13 31.04 49.03
CA ASP A 273 6.44 32.30 48.40
C ASP A 273 5.63 33.54 48.90
N ASP A 274 6.22 34.70 48.61
CA ASP A 274 5.64 35.95 48.10
C ASP A 274 4.76 36.92 48.95
N ASP A 275 5.29 38.15 48.98
CA ASP A 275 4.69 39.43 48.57
C ASP A 275 3.51 40.06 49.34
N ASP A 276 3.87 41.15 50.02
CA ASP A 276 3.48 42.55 49.73
C ASP A 276 2.01 42.98 49.55
N ASP A 277 1.76 44.07 50.28
CA ASP A 277 1.00 45.27 49.93
C ASP A 277 -0.54 45.33 50.05
N ASP A 278 -0.91 46.20 50.99
CA ASP A 278 -1.72 47.41 50.82
C ASP A 278 -3.25 47.42 51.08
N ASP A 279 -3.56 48.49 51.83
CA ASP A 279 -4.74 49.35 51.86
C ASP A 279 -6.06 48.85 52.48
N ASP A 280 -6.44 49.49 53.60
CA ASP A 280 -7.63 50.37 53.66
C ASP A 280 -7.73 51.09 55.01
N ASP A 281 -7.69 52.44 54.99
CA ASP A 281 -8.38 53.37 55.90
C ASP A 281 -8.59 54.74 55.21
#